data_AF-A0A1H2PS42-F1
#
_entry.id   AF-A0A1H2PS42-F1
#
_cell.length_a   1.000
_cell.length_b   1.000
_cell.length_c   1.000
_cell.angle_alpha   90.00
_cell.angle_beta   90.00
_cell.angle_gamma   90.00
#
_symmetry.space_group_name_H-M   'P 1'
#
loop_
_entity.id
_entity.type
_entity.pdbx_description
1 polymer ?
#
loop_
_entity_poly.entity_id
_entity_poly.type
_entity_poly.pdbx_seq_one_letter_code
_entity_poly.pdbx_strand_id
1 'polypeptide(L)'
;MARLKNLGLLLIGVIIGWSAAMFYLYPPRDSSSAGSWVQAIGSIVAICVAIFLSVEDKRQAAAVRRRELAEQRRADNEAKDRALTQLYMLAERAFQCVNNFRESLRAAQGEPPFVDVENIWDIHQKLLCVPTYALSSVNSARAFVLSDLLASFRGNLEAINATAGGRDLWHPRNPRWFKLARRLSSIKRQIEIDIRERGLQLPAWTAAE
;
A
#
# COMPACT_ATOMS: atom_id res chain seq x y z
N MET A 1 -28.65 4.91 -16.96
CA MET A 1 -28.93 6.34 -16.67
C MET A 1 -30.08 6.91 -17.51
N ALA A 2 -30.11 6.68 -18.83
CA ALA A 2 -31.19 7.17 -19.69
C ALA A 2 -32.59 6.76 -19.21
N ARG A 3 -32.78 5.51 -18.77
CA ARG A 3 -34.11 4.99 -18.36
C ARG A 3 -34.76 5.73 -17.18
N LEU A 4 -34.00 6.17 -16.17
CA LEU A 4 -34.56 6.87 -15.00
C LEU A 4 -34.82 8.36 -15.28
N LYS A 5 -33.94 9.02 -16.05
CA LYS A 5 -34.15 10.40 -16.50
C LYS A 5 -35.35 10.48 -17.43
N ASN A 6 -35.47 9.52 -18.35
CA ASN A 6 -36.61 9.40 -19.24
C ASN A 6 -37.91 9.13 -18.47
N LEU A 7 -37.88 8.29 -17.42
CA LEU A 7 -39.07 8.00 -16.60
C LEU A 7 -39.56 9.24 -15.82
N GLY A 8 -38.65 10.02 -15.23
CA GLY A 8 -39.00 11.25 -14.53
C GLY A 8 -39.59 12.31 -15.47
N LEU A 9 -38.99 12.47 -16.65
CA LEU A 9 -39.51 13.35 -17.70
C LEU A 9 -40.90 12.88 -18.20
N LEU A 10 -41.10 11.57 -18.32
CA LEU A 10 -42.39 10.97 -18.68
C LEU A 10 -43.45 11.25 -17.61
N LEU A 11 -43.11 11.10 -16.33
CA LEU A 11 -44.02 11.37 -15.21
C LEU A 11 -44.44 12.84 -15.15
N ILE A 12 -43.47 13.76 -15.30
CA ILE A 12 -43.77 15.20 -15.36
C ILE A 12 -44.64 15.51 -16.58
N GLY A 13 -44.31 14.96 -17.75
CA GLY A 13 -45.10 15.12 -18.96
C GLY A 13 -46.53 14.57 -18.84
N VAL A 14 -46.71 13.42 -18.17
CA VAL A 14 -48.04 12.82 -17.90
C VAL A 14 -48.83 13.68 -16.93
N ILE A 15 -48.22 14.19 -15.85
CA ILE A 15 -48.89 15.07 -14.89
C ILE A 15 -49.32 16.37 -15.55
N ILE A 16 -48.46 17.01 -16.34
CA ILE A 16 -48.78 18.25 -17.07
C ILE A 16 -49.87 17.98 -18.12
N GLY A 17 -49.73 16.90 -18.90
CA GLY A 17 -50.70 16.53 -19.93
C GLY A 17 -52.07 16.19 -19.37
N TRP A 18 -52.12 15.44 -18.27
CA TRP A 18 -53.37 15.11 -17.57
C TRP A 18 -54.01 16.36 -16.96
N SER A 19 -53.20 17.24 -16.35
CA SER A 19 -53.68 18.51 -15.78
C SER A 19 -54.24 19.45 -16.85
N ALA A 20 -53.55 19.55 -18.00
CA ALA A 20 -54.01 20.35 -19.15
C ALA A 20 -55.31 19.78 -19.74
N ALA A 21 -55.43 18.45 -19.85
CA ALA A 21 -56.66 17.79 -20.28
C ALA A 21 -57.83 18.04 -19.32
N MET A 22 -57.59 17.96 -18.00
CA MET A 22 -58.61 18.28 -16.98
C MET A 22 -59.02 19.75 -17.02
N PHE A 23 -58.09 20.67 -17.24
CA PHE A 23 -58.38 22.10 -17.36
C PHE A 23 -59.22 22.42 -18.61
N TYR A 24 -58.99 21.69 -19.70
CA TYR A 24 -59.78 21.83 -20.93
C TYR A 24 -61.19 21.22 -20.79
N LEU A 25 -61.30 20.06 -20.12
CA LEU A 25 -62.57 19.38 -19.88
C LEU A 25 -63.43 20.10 -18.82
N TYR A 26 -62.79 20.71 -17.82
CA TYR A 26 -63.45 21.40 -16.72
C TYR A 26 -62.85 22.81 -16.52
N PRO A 27 -63.19 23.75 -17.41
CA PRO A 27 -62.64 25.10 -17.33
C PRO A 27 -63.12 25.77 -16.03
N PRO A 28 -62.20 26.37 -15.25
CA PRO A 28 -62.57 27.08 -14.02
C PRO A 28 -63.50 28.24 -14.37
N ARG A 29 -64.65 28.29 -13.70
CA ARG A 29 -65.67 29.32 -13.93
C ARG A 29 -65.30 30.68 -13.34
N ASP A 30 -64.44 30.67 -12.33
CA ASP A 30 -64.02 31.85 -11.57
C ASP A 30 -62.49 31.93 -11.47
N SER A 31 -61.96 33.17 -11.45
CA SER A 31 -60.52 33.45 -11.38
C SER A 31 -59.85 32.92 -10.12
N SER A 32 -60.57 32.79 -8.99
CA SER A 32 -60.03 32.19 -7.76
C SER A 32 -59.76 30.69 -7.92
N SER A 33 -60.58 30.00 -8.71
CA SER A 33 -60.48 28.55 -8.93
C SER A 33 -59.33 28.23 -9.89
N ALA A 34 -59.05 29.09 -10.87
CA ALA A 34 -57.85 28.99 -11.69
C ALA A 34 -56.56 29.12 -10.86
N GLY A 35 -56.54 30.02 -9.88
CA GLY A 35 -55.40 30.20 -8.97
C GLY A 35 -55.09 28.95 -8.14
N SER A 36 -56.13 28.29 -7.59
CA SER A 36 -55.95 27.04 -6.83
C SER A 36 -55.39 25.89 -7.67
N TRP A 37 -55.77 25.82 -8.95
CA TRP A 37 -55.26 24.82 -9.88
C TRP A 37 -53.76 25.01 -10.18
N VAL A 38 -53.36 26.24 -10.51
CA VAL A 38 -51.95 26.56 -10.79
C VAL A 38 -51.08 26.31 -9.56
N GLN A 39 -51.56 26.67 -8.37
CA GLN A 39 -50.85 26.44 -7.12
C GLN A 39 -50.68 24.94 -6.82
N ALA A 40 -51.72 24.14 -7.04
CA ALA A 40 -51.66 22.70 -6.82
C ALA A 40 -50.66 22.02 -7.78
N ILE A 41 -50.70 22.36 -9.07
CA ILE A 41 -49.76 21.83 -10.07
C ILE A 41 -48.33 22.28 -9.76
N GLY A 42 -48.13 23.56 -9.45
CA GLY A 42 -46.83 24.11 -9.08
C GLY A 42 -46.22 23.41 -7.86
N SER A 43 -47.04 23.09 -6.86
CA SER A 43 -46.61 22.36 -5.65
C SER A 43 -46.15 20.94 -5.98
N ILE A 44 -46.89 20.21 -6.83
CA ILE A 44 -46.53 18.84 -7.25
C ILE A 44 -45.21 18.85 -8.02
N VAL A 45 -45.05 19.78 -8.98
CA VAL A 45 -43.80 19.91 -9.76
C VAL A 45 -42.62 20.24 -8.84
N ALA A 46 -42.78 21.17 -7.90
CA ALA A 46 -41.73 21.53 -6.95
C ALA A 46 -41.28 20.33 -6.10
N ILE A 47 -42.22 19.51 -5.62
CA ILE A 47 -41.91 18.28 -4.87
C ILE A 47 -41.14 17.29 -5.75
N CYS A 48 -41.59 17.06 -7.00
CA CYS A 48 -40.89 16.18 -7.93
C CYS A 48 -39.44 16.62 -8.20
N VAL A 49 -39.22 17.93 -8.40
CA VAL A 49 -37.88 18.49 -8.60
C VAL A 49 -37.02 18.33 -7.34
N ALA A 50 -37.56 18.60 -6.15
CA ALA A 50 -36.83 18.46 -4.89
C ALA A 50 -36.38 17.01 -4.62
N ILE A 51 -37.24 16.04 -4.91
CA ILE A 51 -36.90 14.61 -4.80
C ILE A 51 -35.82 14.24 -5.82
N PHE A 52 -35.95 14.73 -7.06
CA PHE A 52 -35.00 14.41 -8.12
C PHE A 52 -33.58 14.93 -7.81
N LEU A 53 -33.47 16.19 -7.40
CA LEU A 53 -32.20 16.81 -7.00
C LEU A 53 -31.56 16.06 -5.82
N SER A 54 -32.34 15.72 -4.79
CA SER A 54 -31.86 14.95 -3.64
C SER A 54 -31.31 13.58 -4.01
N VAL A 55 -31.86 12.92 -5.04
CA VAL A 55 -31.38 11.61 -5.51
C VAL A 55 -30.11 11.75 -6.35
N GLU A 56 -30.01 12.79 -7.19
CA GLU A 56 -28.81 13.06 -7.99
C GLU A 56 -27.63 13.40 -7.06
N ASP A 57 -27.83 14.25 -6.04
CA ASP A 57 -26.81 14.64 -5.06
C ASP A 57 -26.30 13.44 -4.26
N LYS A 58 -27.21 12.58 -3.76
CA LYS A 58 -26.84 11.35 -3.05
C LYS A 58 -26.03 10.39 -3.92
N ARG A 59 -26.32 10.31 -5.22
CA ARG A 59 -25.59 9.45 -6.17
C ARG A 59 -24.21 10.01 -6.48
N GLN A 60 -24.09 11.32 -6.67
CA GLN A 60 -22.81 11.98 -6.87
C GLN A 60 -21.93 11.83 -5.63
N ALA A 61 -22.47 12.06 -4.43
CA ALA A 61 -21.76 11.84 -3.17
C ALA A 61 -21.29 10.39 -3.01
N ALA A 62 -22.12 9.40 -3.38
CA ALA A 62 -21.73 7.99 -3.35
C ALA A 62 -20.64 7.64 -4.38
N ALA A 63 -20.68 8.26 -5.58
CA ALA A 63 -19.66 8.07 -6.59
C ALA A 63 -18.32 8.68 -6.18
N VAL A 64 -18.32 9.87 -5.56
CA VAL A 64 -17.12 10.52 -5.01
C VAL A 64 -16.51 9.67 -3.90
N ARG A 65 -17.30 9.23 -2.92
CA ARG A 65 -16.81 8.34 -1.85
C ARG A 65 -16.17 7.05 -2.37
N ARG A 66 -16.73 6.47 -3.45
CA ARG A 66 -16.15 5.27 -4.08
C ARG A 66 -14.79 5.56 -4.73
N ARG A 67 -14.62 6.74 -5.33
CA ARG A 67 -13.33 7.18 -5.90
C ARG A 67 -12.30 7.41 -4.81
N GLU A 68 -12.67 8.14 -3.76
CA GLU A 68 -11.80 8.38 -2.60
C GLU A 68 -11.33 7.06 -1.95
N LEU A 69 -12.24 6.11 -1.74
CA LEU A 69 -11.88 4.78 -1.22
C LEU A 69 -10.97 3.99 -2.18
N ALA A 70 -11.16 4.11 -3.49
CA ALA A 70 -10.30 3.45 -4.47
C ALA A 70 -8.90 4.07 -4.51
N GLU A 71 -8.82 5.40 -4.41
CA GLU A 71 -7.56 6.15 -4.32
C GLU A 71 -6.81 5.83 -3.03
N GLN A 72 -7.50 5.80 -1.88
CA GLN A 72 -6.91 5.36 -0.61
C GLN A 72 -6.34 3.95 -0.70
N ARG A 73 -7.09 3.00 -1.26
CA ARG A 73 -6.60 1.62 -1.43
C ARG A 73 -5.38 1.54 -2.35
N ARG A 74 -5.31 2.38 -3.38
CA ARG A 74 -4.13 2.45 -4.27
C ARG A 74 -2.93 2.99 -3.51
N ALA A 75 -3.08 4.10 -2.81
CA ALA A 75 -2.02 4.70 -1.99
C ALA A 75 -1.50 3.73 -0.92
N ASP A 76 -2.41 3.00 -0.26
CA ASP A 76 -2.06 1.97 0.72
C ASP A 76 -1.27 0.82 0.07
N ASN A 77 -1.70 0.33 -1.09
CA ASN A 77 -0.99 -0.73 -1.80
C ASN A 77 0.40 -0.28 -2.25
N GLU A 78 0.52 0.93 -2.81
CA GLU A 78 1.80 1.53 -3.20
C GLU A 78 2.74 1.73 -1.99
N ALA A 79 2.20 2.06 -0.81
CA ALA A 79 2.99 2.14 0.42
C ALA A 79 3.51 0.76 0.84
N LYS A 80 2.68 -0.28 0.77
CA LYS A 80 3.08 -1.66 1.08
C LYS A 80 4.15 -2.18 0.12
N ASP A 81 4.02 -1.88 -1.15
CA ASP A 81 4.96 -2.35 -2.18
C ASP A 81 6.30 -1.63 -2.04
N ARG A 82 6.30 -0.30 -1.82
CA ARG A 82 7.52 0.45 -1.49
C ARG A 82 8.23 -0.09 -0.25
N ALA A 83 7.49 -0.38 0.81
CA ALA A 83 8.04 -0.94 2.04
C ALA A 83 8.70 -2.31 1.80
N LEU A 84 8.05 -3.18 1.01
CA LEU A 84 8.58 -4.50 0.68
C LEU A 84 9.84 -4.41 -0.19
N THR A 85 9.84 -3.54 -1.21
CA THR A 85 11.04 -3.30 -2.03
C THR A 85 12.18 -2.75 -1.19
N GLN A 86 11.94 -1.80 -0.28
CA GLN A 86 12.95 -1.28 0.63
C GLN A 86 13.53 -2.38 1.53
N LEU A 87 12.66 -3.23 2.10
CA LEU A 87 13.10 -4.36 2.91
C LEU A 87 14.01 -5.32 2.10
N TYR A 88 13.65 -5.63 0.85
CA TYR A 88 14.47 -6.45 -0.02
C TYR A 88 15.84 -5.84 -0.31
N MET A 89 15.89 -4.54 -0.65
CA MET A 89 17.15 -3.82 -0.88
C MET A 89 18.08 -3.90 0.34
N LEU A 90 17.53 -3.77 1.54
CA LEU A 90 18.30 -3.87 2.79
C LEU A 90 18.73 -5.32 3.07
N ALA A 91 17.88 -6.30 2.79
CA ALA A 91 18.21 -7.72 2.93
C ALA A 91 19.32 -8.16 1.98
N GLU A 92 19.29 -7.67 0.73
CA GLU A 92 20.34 -7.88 -0.26
C GLU A 92 21.66 -7.24 0.20
N ARG A 93 21.64 -5.96 0.61
CA ARG A 93 22.84 -5.28 1.10
C ARG A 93 23.43 -5.94 2.36
N ALA A 94 22.58 -6.41 3.27
CA ALA A 94 22.97 -7.18 4.44
C ALA A 94 23.65 -8.50 4.05
N PHE A 95 23.06 -9.22 3.09
CA PHE A 95 23.61 -10.47 2.56
C PHE A 95 24.97 -10.25 1.89
N GLN A 96 25.07 -9.25 1.00
CA GLN A 96 26.32 -8.88 0.33
C GLN A 96 27.40 -8.49 1.33
N CYS A 97 27.07 -7.70 2.36
CA CYS A 97 28.02 -7.33 3.40
C CYS A 97 28.62 -8.56 4.11
N VAL A 98 27.77 -9.52 4.51
CA VAL A 98 28.23 -10.77 5.14
C VAL A 98 28.98 -11.67 4.16
N ASN A 99 28.59 -11.69 2.88
CA ASN A 99 29.29 -12.49 1.88
C ASN A 99 30.68 -11.92 1.56
N ASN A 100 30.79 -10.61 1.35
CA ASN A 100 32.07 -9.92 1.15
C ASN A 100 32.99 -10.13 2.35
N PHE A 101 32.47 -10.03 3.58
CA PHE A 101 33.23 -10.35 4.78
C PHE A 101 33.78 -11.78 4.75
N ARG A 102 32.97 -12.78 4.35
CA ARG A 102 33.42 -14.18 4.24
C ARG A 102 34.47 -14.37 3.16
N GLU A 103 34.38 -13.65 2.06
CA GLU A 103 35.38 -13.67 0.99
C GLU A 103 36.69 -13.04 1.48
N SER A 104 36.62 -11.90 2.18
CA SER A 104 37.77 -11.28 2.83
C SER A 104 38.41 -12.21 3.86
N LEU A 105 37.63 -12.93 4.67
CA LEU A 105 38.15 -13.94 5.59
C LEU A 105 38.93 -15.04 4.86
N ARG A 106 38.40 -15.53 3.73
CA ARG A 106 39.09 -16.55 2.92
C ARG A 106 40.41 -16.02 2.35
N ALA A 107 40.42 -14.76 1.92
CA ALA A 107 41.60 -14.11 1.36
C ALA A 107 42.68 -13.82 2.41
N ALA A 108 42.29 -13.44 3.64
CA ALA A 108 43.19 -13.01 4.70
C ALA A 108 43.98 -14.16 5.39
N GLN A 109 43.71 -15.42 5.06
CA GLN A 109 44.45 -16.61 5.54
C GLN A 109 44.71 -16.66 7.07
N GLY A 110 43.80 -16.12 7.89
CA GLY A 110 43.91 -16.11 9.35
C GLY A 110 44.32 -14.77 9.97
N GLU A 111 44.58 -13.75 9.16
CA GLU A 111 44.64 -12.36 9.61
C GLU A 111 43.23 -11.75 9.72
N PRO A 112 43.02 -10.75 10.60
CA PRO A 112 41.75 -10.04 10.70
C PRO A 112 41.45 -9.30 9.39
N PRO A 113 40.36 -9.61 8.68
CA PRO A 113 40.00 -8.85 7.49
C PRO A 113 39.51 -7.45 7.88
N PHE A 114 39.66 -6.50 6.96
CA PHE A 114 38.97 -5.23 7.08
C PHE A 114 37.46 -5.46 7.02
N VAL A 115 36.73 -4.94 8.02
CA VAL A 115 35.27 -4.98 8.07
C VAL A 115 34.74 -3.58 8.29
N ASP A 116 33.89 -3.13 7.37
CA ASP A 116 33.18 -1.86 7.51
C ASP A 116 32.00 -2.02 8.48
N VAL A 117 32.31 -1.87 9.78
CA VAL A 117 31.31 -1.97 10.87
C VAL A 117 30.27 -0.86 10.78
N GLU A 118 30.64 0.31 10.29
CA GLU A 118 29.72 1.44 10.10
C GLU A 118 28.68 1.12 9.03
N ASN A 119 29.08 0.49 7.92
CA ASN A 119 28.13 0.02 6.92
C ASN A 119 27.13 -1.02 7.48
N ILE A 120 27.58 -1.94 8.33
CA ILE A 120 26.68 -2.90 9.01
C ILE A 120 25.65 -2.15 9.87
N TRP A 121 26.11 -1.14 10.60
CA TRP A 121 25.25 -0.33 11.46
C TRP A 121 24.27 0.56 10.68
N ASP A 122 24.70 1.15 9.58
CA ASP A 122 23.84 1.91 8.67
C ASP A 122 22.68 1.04 8.15
N ILE A 123 22.96 -0.20 7.74
CA ILE A 123 21.93 -1.14 7.28
C ILE A 123 20.97 -1.48 8.44
N HIS A 124 21.51 -1.75 9.63
CA HIS A 124 20.72 -2.02 10.83
C HIS A 124 19.77 -0.85 11.18
N GLN A 125 20.27 0.38 11.20
CA GLN A 125 19.45 1.57 11.47
C GLN A 125 18.38 1.76 10.39
N LYS A 126 18.71 1.53 9.11
CA LYS A 126 17.74 1.60 8.02
C LYS A 126 16.65 0.54 8.12
N LEU A 127 16.97 -0.65 8.64
CA LEU A 127 15.97 -1.70 8.90
C LEU A 127 14.98 -1.32 10.00
N LEU A 128 15.45 -0.66 11.07
CA LEU A 128 14.58 -0.14 12.12
C LEU A 128 13.62 0.95 11.60
N CYS A 129 14.01 1.67 10.56
CA CYS A 129 13.19 2.69 9.90
C CYS A 129 12.24 2.15 8.82
N VAL A 130 12.23 0.84 8.54
CA VAL A 130 11.29 0.26 7.56
C VAL A 130 9.86 0.39 8.11
N PRO A 131 8.89 0.90 7.33
CA PRO A 131 7.51 1.09 7.80
C PRO A 131 6.80 -0.27 7.99
N THR A 132 6.95 -0.87 9.17
CA THR A 132 6.40 -2.20 9.52
C THR A 132 4.87 -2.25 9.48
N TYR A 133 4.19 -1.12 9.65
CA TYR A 133 2.73 -1.01 9.47
C TYR A 133 2.28 -1.24 8.02
N ALA A 134 3.17 -1.02 7.06
CA ALA A 134 2.93 -1.25 5.63
C ALA A 134 3.40 -2.65 5.17
N LEU A 135 4.02 -3.44 6.04
CA LEU A 135 4.42 -4.80 5.73
C LEU A 135 3.36 -5.82 6.18
N SER A 136 3.38 -7.01 5.58
CA SER A 136 2.67 -8.15 6.18
C SER A 136 3.32 -8.50 7.51
N SER A 137 2.56 -9.11 8.43
CA SER A 137 3.10 -9.57 9.73
C SER A 137 4.33 -10.46 9.57
N VAL A 138 4.33 -11.30 8.53
CA VAL A 138 5.47 -12.16 8.17
C VAL A 138 6.70 -11.34 7.76
N ASN A 139 6.53 -10.32 6.90
CA ASN A 139 7.64 -9.49 6.47
C ASN A 139 8.15 -8.55 7.56
N SER A 140 7.27 -8.06 8.44
CA SER A 140 7.68 -7.34 9.64
C SER A 140 8.54 -8.21 10.55
N ALA A 141 8.13 -9.46 10.79
CA ALA A 141 8.93 -10.42 11.56
C ALA A 141 10.29 -10.67 10.90
N ARG A 142 10.34 -10.83 9.58
CA ARG A 142 11.61 -10.98 8.83
C ARG A 142 12.50 -9.75 8.96
N ALA A 143 11.95 -8.54 8.93
CA ALA A 143 12.70 -7.30 9.15
C ALA A 143 13.36 -7.26 10.54
N PHE A 144 12.63 -7.63 11.59
CA PHE A 144 13.18 -7.73 12.93
C PHE A 144 14.28 -8.79 13.04
N VAL A 145 14.04 -9.99 12.51
CA VAL A 145 15.06 -11.06 12.51
C VAL A 145 16.31 -10.62 11.75
N LEU A 146 16.15 -9.92 10.62
CA LEU A 146 17.27 -9.38 9.84
C LEU A 146 18.06 -8.35 10.65
N SER A 147 17.37 -7.45 11.36
CA SER A 147 17.97 -6.47 12.27
C SER A 147 18.77 -7.17 13.38
N ASP A 148 18.16 -8.14 14.07
CA ASP A 148 18.81 -8.89 15.15
C ASP A 148 20.05 -9.65 14.67
N LEU A 149 20.00 -10.23 13.47
CA LEU A 149 21.14 -10.91 12.87
C LEU A 149 22.30 -9.95 12.60
N LEU A 150 22.02 -8.72 12.13
CA LEU A 150 23.06 -7.71 11.91
C LEU A 150 23.61 -7.14 13.22
N ALA A 151 22.76 -6.90 14.21
CA ALA A 151 23.20 -6.48 15.54
C ALA A 151 24.10 -7.56 16.19
N SER A 152 23.69 -8.83 16.11
CA SER A 152 24.51 -9.95 16.57
C SER A 152 25.81 -10.07 15.78
N PHE A 153 25.77 -9.87 14.46
CA PHE A 153 26.98 -9.89 13.63
C PHE A 153 27.99 -8.84 14.08
N ARG A 154 27.55 -7.59 14.25
CA ARG A 154 28.36 -6.49 14.79
C ARG A 154 28.92 -6.82 16.17
N GLY A 155 28.07 -7.23 17.11
CA GLY A 155 28.52 -7.54 18.47
C GLY A 155 29.57 -8.66 18.51
N ASN A 156 29.46 -9.64 17.61
CA ASN A 156 30.48 -10.68 17.47
C ASN A 156 31.81 -10.09 16.93
N LEU A 157 31.77 -9.20 15.94
CA LEU A 157 32.99 -8.56 15.42
C LEU A 157 33.68 -7.71 16.49
N GLU A 158 32.92 -6.92 17.25
CA GLU A 158 33.44 -6.11 18.35
C GLU A 158 34.05 -6.98 19.46
N ALA A 159 33.36 -8.06 19.85
CA ALA A 159 33.87 -8.99 20.86
C ALA A 159 35.17 -9.69 20.42
N ILE A 160 35.28 -10.07 19.13
CA ILE A 160 36.49 -10.68 18.59
C ILE A 160 37.64 -9.67 18.56
N ASN A 161 37.38 -8.45 18.11
CA ASN A 161 38.39 -7.37 18.11
C ASN A 161 38.91 -7.05 19.53
N ALA A 162 38.05 -7.17 20.55
CA ALA A 162 38.43 -6.95 21.94
C ALA A 162 39.25 -8.09 22.55
N THR A 163 39.25 -9.30 21.97
CA THR A 163 40.00 -10.45 22.50
C THR A 163 41.34 -10.60 21.80
N ALA A 164 42.44 -10.33 22.53
CA ALA A 164 43.82 -10.41 22.03
C ALA A 164 44.27 -11.79 21.49
N GLY A 165 43.46 -12.84 21.61
CA GLY A 165 43.74 -14.20 21.16
C GLY A 165 42.79 -14.76 20.09
N GLY A 166 41.93 -13.94 19.47
CA GLY A 166 40.81 -14.39 18.63
C GLY A 166 41.13 -14.98 17.25
N ARG A 167 42.35 -15.45 16.95
CA ARG A 167 42.72 -15.95 15.59
C ARG A 167 41.82 -17.08 15.11
N ASP A 168 41.43 -18.00 16.00
CA ASP A 168 40.53 -19.11 15.66
C ASP A 168 39.11 -18.62 15.28
N LEU A 169 38.71 -17.43 15.75
CA LEU A 169 37.41 -16.84 15.44
C LEU A 169 37.38 -16.21 14.04
N TRP A 170 38.54 -15.78 13.52
CA TRP A 170 38.74 -15.33 12.14
C TRP A 170 38.88 -16.47 11.13
N HIS A 171 38.76 -17.73 11.56
CA HIS A 171 38.89 -18.85 10.66
C HIS A 171 37.74 -18.88 9.62
N PRO A 172 38.02 -19.03 8.31
CA PRO A 172 37.00 -19.02 7.26
C PRO A 172 35.97 -20.13 7.39
N ARG A 173 36.27 -21.20 8.13
CA ARG A 173 35.39 -22.34 8.44
C ARG A 173 34.58 -22.17 9.73
N ASN A 174 34.67 -21.04 10.42
CA ASN A 174 33.95 -20.82 11.66
C ASN A 174 32.43 -20.94 11.42
N PRO A 175 31.73 -21.89 12.10
CA PRO A 175 30.33 -22.20 11.81
C PRO A 175 29.38 -21.02 12.06
N ARG A 176 29.78 -20.05 12.89
CA ARG A 176 28.98 -18.84 13.17
C ARG A 176 28.72 -18.03 11.90
N TRP A 177 29.76 -17.83 11.07
CA TRP A 177 29.67 -17.04 9.84
C TRP A 177 28.83 -17.74 8.77
N PHE A 178 28.93 -19.06 8.65
CA PHE A 178 28.07 -19.83 7.73
C PHE A 178 26.61 -19.81 8.16
N LYS A 179 26.34 -19.97 9.46
CA LYS A 179 24.97 -19.95 9.98
C LYS A 179 24.32 -18.59 9.74
N LEU A 180 25.06 -17.50 9.96
CA LEU A 180 24.61 -16.14 9.67
C LEU A 180 24.30 -15.95 8.18
N ALA A 181 25.26 -16.22 7.29
CA ALA A 181 25.09 -16.05 5.85
C ALA A 181 23.92 -16.89 5.31
N ARG A 182 23.76 -18.13 5.78
CA ARG A 182 22.65 -19.02 5.38
C ARG A 182 21.30 -18.47 5.84
N ARG A 183 21.21 -17.95 7.07
CA ARG A 183 19.98 -17.33 7.58
C ARG A 183 19.61 -16.08 6.78
N LEU A 184 20.58 -15.20 6.51
CA LEU A 184 20.37 -14.00 5.68
C LEU A 184 19.92 -14.36 4.27
N SER A 185 20.60 -15.32 3.62
CA SER A 185 20.22 -15.83 2.30
C SER A 185 18.80 -16.40 2.28
N SER A 186 18.42 -17.16 3.31
CA SER A 186 17.07 -17.71 3.43
C SER A 186 16.01 -16.62 3.58
N ILE A 187 16.26 -15.60 4.41
CA ILE A 187 15.32 -14.49 4.62
C ILE A 187 15.19 -13.66 3.34
N LYS A 188 16.32 -13.32 2.72
CA LYS A 188 16.36 -12.64 1.41
C LYS A 188 15.51 -13.38 0.38
N ARG A 189 15.75 -14.68 0.20
CA ARG A 189 15.02 -15.51 -0.77
C ARG A 189 13.52 -15.53 -0.50
N GLN A 190 13.11 -15.57 0.76
CA GLN A 190 11.69 -15.50 1.11
C GLN A 190 11.06 -14.15 0.76
N ILE A 191 11.76 -13.04 1.04
CA ILE A 191 11.29 -11.70 0.65
C ILE A 191 11.22 -11.58 -0.88
N GLU A 192 12.18 -12.16 -1.59
CA GLU A 192 12.20 -12.19 -3.05
C GLU A 192 11.01 -12.94 -3.65
N ILE A 193 10.64 -14.09 -3.05
CA ILE A 193 9.44 -14.84 -3.42
C ILE A 193 8.19 -13.96 -3.22
N ASP A 194 8.06 -13.31 -2.06
CA ASP A 194 6.92 -12.42 -1.79
C ASP A 194 6.82 -11.25 -2.78
N ILE A 195 7.95 -10.67 -3.22
CA ILE A 195 7.98 -9.62 -4.25
C ILE A 195 7.46 -10.16 -5.58
N ARG A 196 7.94 -11.34 -6.00
CA ARG A 196 7.53 -11.98 -7.25
C ARG A 196 6.05 -12.37 -7.22
N GLU A 197 5.55 -12.89 -6.10
CA GLU A 197 4.14 -13.24 -5.91
C GLU A 197 3.22 -12.01 -6.02
N ARG A 198 3.72 -10.82 -5.66
CA ARG A 198 3.02 -9.54 -5.86
C ARG A 198 3.13 -8.97 -7.27
N GLY A 199 3.88 -9.61 -8.17
CA GLY A 199 4.13 -9.11 -9.52
C GLY A 199 5.01 -7.85 -9.54
N LEU A 200 5.74 -7.57 -8.46
CA LEU A 200 6.67 -6.44 -8.38
C LEU A 200 7.97 -6.81 -9.10
N GLN A 201 8.54 -5.84 -9.81
CA GLN A 201 9.84 -6.02 -10.44
C GLN A 201 10.94 -5.92 -9.40
N LEU A 202 11.86 -6.90 -9.41
CA LEU A 202 13.10 -6.78 -8.68
C LEU A 202 13.97 -5.68 -9.31
N PRO A 203 14.77 -4.95 -8.51
CA PRO A 203 15.70 -3.96 -9.03
C PRO A 203 16.61 -4.55 -10.11
N ALA A 204 16.80 -3.83 -11.23
CA ALA A 204 17.52 -4.34 -12.40
C ALA A 204 18.95 -4.85 -12.10
N TRP A 205 19.60 -4.27 -11.10
CA TRP A 205 20.96 -4.67 -10.68
C TRP A 205 21.00 -6.05 -10.00
N THR A 206 19.87 -6.59 -9.53
CA THR A 206 19.79 -7.95 -8.97
C THR A 206 19.67 -9.06 -10.01
N ALA A 207 19.49 -8.71 -11.30
CA ALA A 207 19.39 -9.68 -12.38
C ALA A 207 20.76 -10.09 -12.97
N ALA A 208 21.87 -9.56 -12.45
CA ALA A 208 23.21 -9.72 -13.00
C ALA A 208 24.07 -10.82 -12.34
N GLU A 209 23.48 -11.64 -11.46
CA GLU A 209 24.13 -12.82 -10.85
C GLU A 209 23.58 -14.13 -11.42
#